data_AF-A0A1C0YCJ9-F1
#
_entry.id   AF-A0A1C0YCJ9-F1
#
_cell.length_a   1.000
_cell.length_b   1.000
_cell.length_c   1.000
_cell.angle_alpha   90.00
_cell.angle_beta   90.00
_cell.angle_gamma   90.00
#
_symmetry.space_group_name_H-M   'P 1'
#
loop_
_entity.id
_entity.type
_entity.pdbx_description
1 polymer ?
#
loop_
_entity_poly.entity_id
_entity_poly.type
_entity_poly.pdbx_seq_one_letter_code
_entity_poly.pdbx_strand_id
1 'polypeptide(L)'
;MIKNGLVIQHIDEQQVATYSLKEGEYTVTAQTHGGLAPTLSYFLDGEDVTDDIRALRFSPIPPQSFLPEFEAFQAMLYEKEQHALQQLYDQYTIRPKNMTAKQQVLWSFGLLLIIALPIFLVLYFM
;
A
#
# COMPACT_ATOMS: atom_id res chain seq x y z
N MET A 1 16.36 -15.96 -20.96
CA MET A 1 15.69 -16.59 -19.80
C MET A 1 15.35 -15.47 -18.83
N ILE A 2 14.06 -15.23 -18.57
CA ILE A 2 13.61 -14.22 -17.61
C ILE A 2 13.99 -14.76 -16.23
N LYS A 3 14.90 -14.07 -15.53
CA LYS A 3 15.36 -14.50 -14.20
C LYS A 3 14.60 -13.69 -13.16
N ASN A 4 13.46 -14.20 -12.73
CA ASN A 4 12.58 -13.58 -11.75
C ASN A 4 11.92 -14.65 -10.89
N GLY A 5 11.94 -14.49 -9.56
CA GLY A 5 11.41 -15.47 -8.61
C GLY A 5 9.89 -15.65 -8.67
N LEU A 6 9.16 -14.72 -9.29
CA LEU A 6 7.70 -14.75 -9.45
C LEU A 6 7.24 -15.35 -10.78
N VAL A 7 8.15 -15.56 -11.73
CA VAL A 7 7.81 -16.06 -13.07
C VAL A 7 8.10 -17.55 -13.16
N ILE A 8 7.06 -18.33 -13.45
CA ILE A 8 7.14 -19.77 -13.71
C ILE A 8 7.20 -19.97 -15.22
N GLN A 9 8.17 -20.76 -15.68
CA GLN A 9 8.25 -21.19 -17.07
C GLN A 9 7.60 -22.57 -17.21
N HIS A 10 6.67 -22.69 -18.16
CA HIS A 10 6.07 -23.95 -18.58
C HIS A 10 6.61 -24.31 -19.97
N ILE A 11 6.83 -25.59 -20.22
CA ILE A 11 7.25 -26.09 -21.53
C ILE A 11 6.18 -27.07 -21.97
N ASP A 12 5.54 -26.81 -23.11
CA ASP A 12 4.52 -27.69 -23.66
C ASP A 12 5.13 -28.88 -24.42
N GLU A 13 4.25 -29.79 -24.88
CA GLU A 13 4.64 -30.98 -25.66
C GLU A 13 5.30 -30.62 -27.01
N GLN A 14 5.14 -29.39 -27.48
CA GLN A 14 5.70 -28.86 -28.73
C GLN A 14 7.01 -28.12 -28.50
N GLN A 15 7.56 -28.15 -27.28
CA GLN A 15 8.74 -27.41 -26.83
C GLN A 15 8.60 -25.87 -26.88
N VAL A 16 7.38 -25.37 -26.84
CA VAL A 16 7.10 -23.93 -26.72
C VAL A 16 7.13 -23.57 -25.23
N ALA A 17 7.95 -22.56 -24.90
CA ALA A 17 8.00 -22.01 -23.56
C ALA A 17 6.89 -20.97 -23.37
N THR A 18 6.01 -21.21 -22.42
CA THR A 18 5.04 -20.23 -21.92
C THR A 18 5.42 -19.81 -20.50
N TYR A 19 4.92 -18.66 -20.05
CA TYR A 19 5.25 -18.12 -18.73
C TYR A 19 3.96 -17.78 -17.99
N SER A 20 3.98 -18.00 -16.67
CA SER A 20 2.92 -17.55 -15.77
C SER A 20 3.51 -16.95 -14.49
N LEU A 21 2.69 -16.22 -13.74
CA LEU A 21 3.02 -15.75 -12.41
C LEU A 21 2.83 -16.85 -11.37
N LYS A 22 3.60 -16.79 -10.28
CA LYS A 22 3.33 -17.56 -9.07
C LYS A 22 1.98 -17.16 -8.49
N GLU A 23 1.17 -18.17 -8.20
CA GLU A 23 -0.06 -18.01 -7.44
C GLU A 23 0.24 -17.94 -5.95
N GLY A 24 -0.59 -17.20 -5.20
CA GLY A 24 -0.48 -17.05 -3.77
C GLY A 24 -1.11 -15.75 -3.28
N GLU A 25 -1.03 -15.50 -1.97
CA GLU A 25 -1.53 -14.27 -1.37
C GLU A 25 -0.49 -13.16 -1.46
N TYR A 26 -0.70 -12.23 -2.38
CA TYR A 26 0.08 -11.01 -2.46
C TYR A 26 -0.38 -10.02 -1.39
N THR A 27 0.55 -9.54 -0.57
CA THR A 27 0.30 -8.46 0.40
C THR A 27 1.29 -7.31 0.19
N VAL A 28 0.85 -6.10 0.53
CA VAL A 28 1.64 -4.88 0.37
C VAL A 28 1.65 -4.14 1.69
N THR A 29 2.82 -3.69 2.10
CA THR A 29 2.98 -2.86 3.30
C THR A 29 3.63 -1.53 2.92
N ALA A 30 3.18 -0.45 3.53
CA ALA A 30 3.75 0.87 3.37
C ALA A 30 4.39 1.30 4.69
N GLN A 31 5.62 1.83 4.64
CA GLN A 31 6.36 2.31 5.80
C GLN A 31 7.01 3.65 5.49
N THR A 32 7.11 4.55 6.47
CA THR A 32 7.89 5.78 6.34
C THR A 32 9.15 5.71 7.21
N HIS A 33 10.29 6.02 6.61
CA HIS A 33 11.59 6.04 7.28
C HIS A 33 12.09 7.50 7.34
N GLY A 34 11.37 8.36 8.06
CA GLY A 34 11.77 9.76 8.28
C GLY A 34 11.89 10.64 7.03
N GLY A 35 11.53 10.13 5.85
CA GLY A 35 11.55 10.83 4.56
C GLY A 35 10.16 11.20 4.06
N LEU A 36 10.09 11.98 2.98
CA LEU A 36 8.84 12.49 2.40
C LEU A 36 8.00 11.42 1.68
N ALA A 37 8.64 10.36 1.16
CA ALA A 37 7.95 9.33 0.38
C ALA A 37 7.88 8.00 1.16
N PRO A 38 6.69 7.38 1.27
CA PRO A 38 6.55 6.06 1.86
C PRO A 38 7.22 5.00 0.97
N THR A 39 7.85 4.01 1.61
CA THR A 39 8.43 2.85 0.95
C THR A 39 7.42 1.71 0.95
N LEU A 40 7.21 1.09 -0.21
CA LEU A 40 6.36 -0.07 -0.38
C LEU A 40 7.20 -1.35 -0.38
N SER A 41 6.78 -2.33 0.41
CA SER A 41 7.34 -3.68 0.44
C SER A 41 6.25 -4.68 0.10
N TYR A 42 6.60 -5.72 -0.67
CA TYR A 42 5.68 -6.69 -1.25
C TYR A 42 6.00 -8.07 -0.75
N PHE A 43 4.96 -8.83 -0.41
CA PHE A 43 5.11 -10.19 0.08
C PHE A 43 4.21 -11.15 -0.68
N LEU A 44 4.71 -12.36 -0.92
CA LEU A 44 3.97 -13.50 -1.44
C LEU A 44 3.96 -14.58 -0.36
N ASP A 45 2.79 -14.91 0.17
CA ASP A 45 2.65 -15.90 1.25
C ASP A 45 3.57 -15.64 2.47
N GLY A 46 3.87 -14.36 2.73
CA GLY A 46 4.73 -13.89 3.80
C GLY A 46 6.23 -13.81 3.46
N GLU A 47 6.66 -14.26 2.29
CA GLU A 47 8.03 -14.09 1.79
C GLU A 47 8.20 -12.75 1.07
N ASP A 48 9.28 -12.02 1.35
CA ASP A 48 9.57 -10.74 0.70
C ASP A 48 9.94 -10.97 -0.78
N VAL A 49 9.12 -10.40 -1.67
CA VAL A 49 9.28 -10.48 -3.13
C VAL A 49 9.42 -9.09 -3.76
N THR A 50 9.78 -8.09 -2.95
CA THR A 50 9.87 -6.68 -3.36
C THR A 50 10.78 -6.50 -4.57
N ASP A 51 11.96 -7.12 -4.55
CA ASP A 51 12.92 -6.99 -5.63
C ASP A 51 12.50 -7.77 -6.87
N ASP A 52 11.80 -8.89 -6.73
CA ASP A 52 11.22 -9.60 -7.87
C ASP A 52 10.11 -8.77 -8.54
N ILE A 53 9.23 -8.13 -7.77
CA ILE A 53 8.21 -7.23 -8.35
C ILE A 53 8.86 -6.05 -9.06
N ARG A 54 9.90 -5.44 -8.48
CA ARG A 54 10.67 -4.38 -9.14
C ARG A 54 11.34 -4.88 -10.42
N ALA A 55 12.02 -6.02 -10.36
CA ALA A 55 12.69 -6.61 -11.51
C ALA A 55 11.70 -6.94 -12.63
N LEU A 56 10.47 -7.34 -12.29
CA LEU A 56 9.40 -7.58 -13.25
C LEU A 56 8.93 -6.26 -13.90
N ARG A 57 8.56 -5.26 -13.09
CA ARG A 57 8.06 -3.95 -13.58
C ARG A 57 9.08 -3.19 -14.41
N PHE A 58 10.36 -3.28 -14.03
CA PHE A 58 11.47 -2.59 -14.69
C PHE A 58 12.28 -3.52 -15.60
N SER A 59 11.70 -4.65 -16.00
CA SER A 59 12.31 -5.56 -16.95
C SER A 59 12.57 -4.85 -18.29
N PRO A 60 13.73 -5.09 -18.95
CA PRO A 60 14.00 -4.58 -20.30
C PRO A 60 12.99 -5.07 -21.35
N ILE A 61 12.41 -6.25 -21.10
CA ILE A 61 11.35 -6.83 -21.92
C ILE A 61 10.01 -6.49 -21.26
N PRO A 62 9.06 -5.87 -21.97
CA PRO A 62 7.74 -5.55 -21.43
C PRO A 62 7.05 -6.81 -20.90
N PRO A 63 6.65 -6.87 -19.61
CA PRO A 63 6.02 -8.06 -19.03
C PRO A 63 4.78 -8.53 -19.78
N GLN A 64 3.99 -7.60 -20.34
CA GLN A 64 2.79 -7.89 -21.13
C GLN A 64 3.07 -8.75 -22.37
N SER A 65 4.31 -8.76 -22.86
CA SER A 65 4.69 -9.53 -24.04
C SER A 65 4.87 -11.03 -23.79
N PHE A 66 5.07 -11.43 -22.53
CA PHE A 66 5.31 -12.82 -22.15
C PHE A 66 4.46 -13.32 -20.98
N LEU A 67 3.79 -12.42 -20.24
CA LEU A 67 2.82 -12.72 -19.18
C LEU A 67 1.45 -12.13 -19.55
N PRO A 68 0.53 -12.95 -20.10
CA PRO A 68 -0.82 -12.51 -20.46
C PRO A 68 -1.60 -11.89 -19.29
N GLU A 69 -1.41 -12.39 -18.07
CA GLU A 69 -2.09 -11.97 -16.85
C GLU A 69 -1.45 -10.75 -16.18
N PHE A 70 -0.37 -10.20 -16.73
CA PHE A 70 0.40 -9.13 -16.07
C PHE A 70 -0.42 -7.88 -15.80
N GLU A 71 -1.33 -7.49 -16.70
CA GLU A 71 -2.18 -6.31 -16.47
C GLU A 71 -3.13 -6.50 -15.28
N ALA A 72 -3.74 -7.68 -15.17
CA ALA A 72 -4.61 -8.02 -14.04
C ALA A 72 -3.81 -8.05 -12.72
N PHE A 73 -2.61 -8.62 -12.76
CA PHE A 73 -1.69 -8.62 -11.63
C PHE A 73 -1.29 -7.19 -11.20
N GLN A 74 -0.94 -6.34 -12.15
CA GLN A 74 -0.55 -4.95 -11.89
C GLN A 74 -1.72 -4.14 -11.32
N ALA A 75 -2.94 -4.36 -11.79
CA ALA A 75 -4.14 -3.74 -11.24
C ALA A 75 -4.41 -4.18 -9.79
N MET A 76 -4.29 -5.48 -9.51
CA MET A 76 -4.43 -6.03 -8.16
C MET A 76 -3.37 -5.45 -7.21
N LEU A 77 -2.11 -5.37 -7.64
CA LEU A 77 -1.07 -4.75 -6.83
C LEU A 77 -1.35 -3.27 -6.57
N TYR A 78 -1.77 -2.53 -7.58
CA TYR A 78 -2.07 -1.10 -7.42
C TYR A 78 -3.17 -0.86 -6.38
N GLU A 79 -4.24 -1.66 -6.37
CA GLU A 79 -5.28 -1.58 -5.34
C GLU A 79 -4.72 -1.80 -3.93
N LYS A 80 -3.88 -2.84 -3.76
CA LYS A 80 -3.22 -3.14 -2.49
C LYS A 80 -2.25 -2.05 -2.06
N GLU A 81 -1.53 -1.44 -3.00
CA GLU A 81 -0.64 -0.28 -2.74
C GLU A 81 -1.43 0.92 -2.22
N GLN A 82 -2.55 1.26 -2.86
CA GLN A 82 -3.42 2.35 -2.39
C GLN A 82 -3.95 2.08 -0.99
N HIS A 83 -4.37 0.84 -0.72
CA HIS A 83 -4.82 0.44 0.61
C HIS A 83 -3.70 0.54 1.66
N ALA A 84 -2.50 0.06 1.35
CA ALA A 84 -1.35 0.14 2.26
C ALA A 84 -0.95 1.60 2.56
N LEU A 85 -0.94 2.45 1.53
CA LEU A 85 -0.69 3.89 1.69
C LEU A 85 -1.77 4.56 2.55
N GLN A 86 -3.04 4.24 2.31
CA GLN A 86 -4.15 4.75 3.10
C GLN A 86 -4.00 4.35 4.57
N GLN A 87 -3.68 3.08 4.86
CA GLN A 87 -3.44 2.61 6.22
C GLN A 87 -2.27 3.35 6.89
N LEU A 88 -1.19 3.61 6.16
CA LEU A 88 -0.06 4.37 6.67
C LEU A 88 -0.46 5.81 7.01
N TYR A 89 -1.13 6.52 6.12
CA TYR A 89 -1.59 7.89 6.39
C TYR A 89 -2.60 7.95 7.54
N ASP A 90 -3.44 6.94 7.64
CA ASP A 90 -4.41 6.80 8.73
C ASP A 90 -3.76 6.55 10.09
N GLN A 91 -2.55 5.98 10.14
CA GLN A 91 -1.82 5.83 11.40
C GLN A 91 -1.30 7.17 11.93
N TYR A 92 -0.96 8.11 11.03
CA TYR A 92 -0.47 9.44 11.40
C TYR A 92 -1.60 10.46 11.60
N THR A 93 -2.84 10.14 11.23
CA THR A 93 -3.97 11.03 11.46
C THR A 93 -4.60 10.81 12.84
N ILE A 94 -4.77 11.90 13.59
CA ILE A 94 -5.43 11.90 14.92
C ILE A 94 -6.97 11.81 14.77
N ARG A 95 -7.49 11.79 13.53
CA ARG A 95 -8.93 11.79 13.28
C ARG A 95 -9.56 10.47 13.75
N PRO A 96 -10.50 10.48 14.72
CA PRO A 96 -11.22 9.29 15.10
C PRO A 96 -12.01 8.77 13.89
N LYS A 97 -11.77 7.52 13.49
CA LYS A 97 -12.51 6.85 12.42
C LYS A 97 -13.90 6.44 12.91
N ASN A 98 -14.85 6.36 11.98
CA ASN A 98 -16.24 5.95 12.22
C ASN A 98 -17.06 6.88 13.15
N MET A 99 -16.79 8.18 13.12
CA MET A 99 -17.68 9.16 13.75
C MET A 99 -18.91 9.42 12.88
N THR A 100 -20.10 9.24 13.47
CA THR A 100 -21.33 9.81 12.93
C THR A 100 -21.24 11.34 12.91
N ALA A 101 -21.99 12.01 12.02
CA ALA A 101 -21.96 13.47 11.90
C ALA A 101 -22.13 14.21 13.25
N LYS A 102 -22.95 13.65 14.16
CA LYS A 102 -23.17 14.19 15.51
C LYS A 102 -21.91 14.08 16.39
N GLN A 103 -21.21 12.94 16.33
CA GLN A 103 -19.97 12.73 17.08
C GLN A 103 -18.85 13.65 16.57
N GLN A 104 -18.80 13.91 15.27
CA GLN A 104 -17.84 14.85 14.69
C GLN A 104 -18.07 16.28 15.19
N VAL A 105 -19.32 16.74 15.25
CA VAL A 105 -19.65 18.07 15.79
C VAL A 105 -19.26 18.17 17.25
N LEU A 106 -19.58 17.15 18.06
CA LEU A 106 -19.23 17.12 19.48
C LEU A 106 -17.70 17.14 19.69
N TRP A 107 -16.96 16.42 18.86
CA TRP A 107 -15.50 16.37 18.94
C TRP A 107 -14.85 17.70 18.58
N SER A 108 -15.30 18.35 17.51
CA SER A 108 -14.81 19.68 17.12
C SER A 108 -15.06 20.73 18.20
N PHE A 109 -16.24 20.70 18.84
CA PHE A 109 -16.54 21.58 19.98
C PHE A 109 -15.66 21.29 21.19
N GLY A 110 -15.43 20.02 21.50
CA GLY A 110 -14.56 19.60 22.59
C GLY A 110 -13.12 20.09 22.40
N LEU A 111 -12.56 19.92 21.20
CA LEU A 111 -11.21 20.39 20.88
C LEU A 111 -11.11 21.92 21.01
N LEU A 112 -12.13 22.65 20.51
CA LEU A 112 -12.18 24.11 20.61
C LEU A 112 -12.20 24.57 22.07
N LEU A 113 -12.98 23.93 22.93
CA LEU A 113 -13.01 24.22 24.37
C LEU A 113 -11.66 24.00 25.03
N ILE A 114 -10.95 22.90 24.72
CA ILE A 114 -9.62 22.62 25.27
C ILE A 114 -8.62 23.71 24.87
N ILE A 115 -8.65 24.15 23.61
CA ILE A 115 -7.77 25.22 23.11
C ILE A 115 -8.13 26.57 23.74
N ALA A 116 -9.42 26.84 23.97
CA ALA A 116 -9.90 28.10 24.54
C ALA A 116 -9.71 28.19 26.07
N LEU A 117 -9.64 27.06 26.78
CA LEU A 117 -9.53 26.98 28.23
C LEU A 117 -8.36 27.80 28.83
N PRO A 118 -7.12 27.77 28.30
CA PRO A 118 -6.05 28.62 28.80
C PRO A 118 -6.34 30.12 28.62
N ILE A 119 -7.01 30.52 27.54
CA ILE A 119 -7.39 31.93 27.31
C ILE A 119 -8.40 32.37 28.38
N PHE A 120 -9.39 31.53 28.68
CA PHE A 120 -10.38 31.83 29.72
C PHE A 120 -9.77 31.90 31.12
N LEU A 121 -8.80 31.02 31.44
CA LEU A 121 -8.10 31.08 32.72
C LEU A 121 -7.31 32.37 32.88
N VAL A 122 -6.60 32.81 31.84
CA VAL A 122 -5.87 34.09 31.86
C VAL A 122 -6.82 35.26 32.08
N LEU A 123 -7.95 35.30 31.38
CA LEU A 123 -8.95 36.36 31.56
C LEU A 123 -9.65 36.34 32.92
N TYR A 124 -9.73 35.18 33.58
CA TYR A 124 -10.37 35.05 34.89
C TYR A 124 -9.46 35.44 36.06
N PHE A 125 -8.15 35.18 35.94
CA PHE A 125 -7.16 35.51 36.97
C PHE A 125 -6.47 36.87 36.78
N MET A 126 -6.80 37.59 35.70
CA MET A 126 -6.37 38.97 35.42
C MET A 126 -7.45 39.96 35.85
#